data_AF-A0A968YZL0-F1
#
_entry.id   AF-A0A968YZL0-F1
#
_cell.length_a   1.000
_cell.length_b   1.000
_cell.length_c   1.000
_cell.angle_alpha   90.00
_cell.angle_beta   90.00
_cell.angle_gamma   90.00
#
_symmetry.space_group_name_H-M   'P 1'
#
loop_
_entity.id
_entity.type
_entity.pdbx_description
1 polymer ?
#
loop_
_entity_poly.entity_id
_entity_poly.type
_entity_poly.pdbx_seq_one_letter_code
_entity_poly.pdbx_strand_id
1 'polypeptide(L)' 'MDREQVAELTGLPMELVLQLAEKKGKAEAQREIAINLLKGGMEYELVGQITGLSRELVVKLAENIGDRHC' A
#
# COMPACT_ATOMS: atom_id res chain seq x y z
N MET A 1 -2.66 2.87 -19.58
CA MET A 1 -1.35 3.35 -20.07
C MET A 1 -0.42 2.16 -20.07
N ASP A 2 0.19 1.87 -21.21
CA ASP A 2 1.09 0.72 -21.36
C ASP A 2 2.44 0.98 -20.66
N ARG A 3 3.11 -0.06 -20.17
CA ARG A 3 4.44 0.03 -19.54
C ARG A 3 5.48 0.55 -20.52
N GLU A 4 5.31 0.25 -21.81
CA GLU A 4 6.12 0.77 -22.91
C GLU A 4 6.00 2.30 -23.04
N GLN A 5 4.77 2.81 -23.01
CA GLN A 5 4.53 4.27 -23.03
C GLN A 5 5.07 4.97 -21.77
N VAL A 6 5.05 4.30 -20.61
CA VAL A 6 5.64 4.85 -19.37
C VAL A 6 7.15 5.01 -19.53
N ALA A 7 7.84 3.98 -20.05
CA ALA A 7 9.29 4.03 -20.26
C ALA A 7 9.66 5.14 -21.26
N GLU A 8 8.92 5.26 -22.37
CA GLU A 8 9.16 6.28 -23.38
C GLU A 8 8.92 7.71 -22.84
N LEU A 9 7.81 7.93 -22.11
CA LEU A 9 7.49 9.24 -21.54
C LEU A 9 8.45 9.68 -20.43
N THR A 10 8.98 8.73 -19.67
CA THR A 10 9.85 9.02 -18.52
C THR A 10 11.33 8.93 -18.84
N GLY A 11 11.70 8.34 -19.99
CA GLY A 11 13.09 8.02 -20.34
C GLY A 11 13.73 6.96 -19.42
N LEU A 12 12.94 6.27 -18.60
CA LEU A 12 13.45 5.25 -17.68
C LEU A 12 13.61 3.90 -18.38
N PRO A 13 14.62 3.10 -17.99
CA PRO A 13 14.77 1.75 -18.53
C PRO A 13 13.58 0.88 -18.14
N MET A 14 13.18 -0.02 -19.05
CA MET A 14 12.01 -0.89 -18.87
C MET A 14 12.07 -1.70 -17.57
N GLU A 15 13.26 -2.18 -17.21
CA GLU A 15 13.48 -2.92 -15.98
C GLU A 15 13.11 -2.10 -14.73
N LEU A 16 13.47 -0.81 -14.70
CA LEU A 16 13.13 0.07 -13.59
C LEU A 16 11.62 0.36 -13.56
N VAL A 17 10.98 0.54 -14.72
CA VAL A 17 9.52 0.71 -14.80
C VAL A 17 8.79 -0.50 -14.22
N LEU A 18 9.26 -1.72 -14.52
CA LEU A 18 8.69 -2.95 -13.98
C LEU A 18 8.88 -3.04 -12.46
N GLN A 19 10.09 -2.79 -11.96
CA GLN A 19 10.36 -2.80 -10.51
C GLN A 19 9.52 -1.76 -9.76
N LEU A 20 9.32 -0.58 -10.32
CA LEU A 20 8.47 0.46 -9.74
C LEU A 20 7.00 0.04 -9.75
N ALA A 21 6.53 -0.57 -10.84
CA ALA A 21 5.17 -1.09 -10.93
C ALA A 21 4.90 -2.19 -9.90
N GLU A 22 5.84 -3.12 -9.72
CA GLU A 22 5.75 -4.18 -8.70
C GLU A 22 5.76 -3.62 -7.28
N LYS A 23 6.68 -2.70 -6.98
CA LYS A 23 6.74 -2.04 -5.66
C LYS A 23 5.45 -1.28 -5.36
N LYS A 24 4.91 -0.57 -6.35
CA LYS A 24 3.66 0.18 -6.21
C LYS A 24 2.48 -0.78 -5.99
N GLY A 25 2.37 -1.83 -6.80
CA GLY A 25 1.31 -2.83 -6.67
C GLY A 25 1.36 -3.55 -5.31
N LYS A 26 2.56 -3.87 -4.81
CA LYS A 26 2.74 -4.43 -3.47
C LYS A 26 2.27 -3.45 -2.39
N ALA A 27 2.67 -2.18 -2.48
CA ALA A 27 2.28 -1.17 -1.50
C ALA A 27 0.76 -0.91 -1.50
N GLU A 28 0.14 -0.90 -2.68
CA GLU A 28 -1.33 -0.79 -2.82
C GLU A 28 -2.03 -2.00 -2.22
N ALA A 29 -1.58 -3.23 -2.50
CA ALA A 29 -2.14 -4.44 -1.92
C ALA A 29 -2.00 -4.47 -0.39
N GLN A 30 -0.82 -4.11 0.15
CA GLN A 30 -0.62 -4.00 1.61
C GLN A 30 -1.59 -3.01 2.25
N ARG A 31 -1.81 -1.86 1.58
CA ARG A 31 -2.74 -0.83 2.04
C ARG A 31 -4.20 -1.30 2.01
N GLU A 32 -4.63 -1.95 0.93
CA GLU A 32 -6.00 -2.46 0.82
C GLU A 32 -6.29 -3.54 1.86
N ILE A 33 -5.35 -4.47 2.06
CA ILE A 33 -5.46 -5.49 3.12
C ILE A 33 -5.56 -4.81 4.48
N ALA A 34 -4.69 -3.84 4.78
CA ALA A 34 -4.73 -3.12 6.06
C ALA A 34 -6.08 -2.44 6.30
N ILE A 35 -6.62 -1.75 5.28
CA ILE A 35 -7.94 -1.10 5.36
C ILE A 35 -9.04 -2.12 5.65
N ASN A 36 -9.03 -3.26 4.96
CA ASN A 36 -10.04 -4.30 5.16
C ASN A 36 -9.98 -4.91 6.57
N LEU A 37 -8.77 -5.11 7.10
CA LEU A 37 -8.57 -5.62 8.46
C LEU A 37 -9.03 -4.60 9.51
N LEU A 38 -8.70 -3.32 9.33
CA LEU A 38 -9.14 -2.23 10.21
C LEU A 38 -10.67 -2.12 10.24
N LYS A 39 -11.32 -2.12 9.07
CA LYS A 39 -12.79 -2.15 8.96
C LYS A 39 -13.42 -3.38 9.62
N GLY A 40 -12.67 -4.47 9.74
CA GLY A 40 -13.06 -5.67 10.47
C GLY A 40 -12.91 -5.56 11.99
N GLY A 41 -12.47 -4.41 12.53
CA GLY A 41 -12.23 -4.19 13.94
C GLY A 41 -10.92 -4.81 14.44
N MET A 42 -9.96 -5.08 13.55
CA MET A 42 -8.69 -5.69 13.94
C MET A 42 -7.76 -4.68 14.61
N GLU A 43 -7.13 -5.11 15.70
CA GLU A 43 -6.13 -4.35 16.44
C GLU A 43 -4.95 -3.89 15.57
N TYR A 44 -4.50 -2.66 15.77
CA TYR A 44 -3.50 -2.02 14.91
C TYR A 44 -2.17 -2.77 14.89
N GLU A 45 -1.77 -3.38 16.01
CA GLU A 45 -0.54 -4.17 16.10
C GLU A 45 -0.62 -5.42 15.22
N LEU A 46 -1.78 -6.09 15.20
CA LEU A 46 -2.01 -7.29 14.38
C LEU A 46 -2.09 -6.93 12.89
N VAL A 47 -2.73 -5.82 12.54
CA VAL A 47 -2.71 -5.29 11.17
C VAL A 47 -1.28 -5.04 10.69
N GLY A 48 -0.45 -4.41 11.53
CA GLY A 48 0.97 -4.17 11.23
C GLY A 48 1.75 -5.47 11.00
N GLN A 49 1.53 -6.49 11.84
CA GLN A 49 2.16 -7.80 11.70
C GLN A 49 1.77 -8.51 10.40
N ILE A 50 0.48 -8.51 10.03
CA ILE A 50 -0.02 -9.21 8.83
C ILE A 50 0.44 -8.51 7.55
N THR A 51 0.38 -7.18 7.54
CA THR A 51 0.64 -6.40 6.31
C THR A 51 2.09 -5.98 6.17
N GLY A 52 2.88 -6.06 7.25
CA GLY A 52 4.24 -5.54 7.33
C GLY A 52 4.31 -4.01 7.39
N LEU A 53 3.18 -3.33 7.63
CA LEU A 53 3.14 -1.87 7.78
C LEU A 53 3.58 -1.46 9.18
N SER A 54 4.23 -0.29 9.28
CA SER A 54 4.54 0.29 10.59
C SER A 54 3.27 0.75 11.30
N ARG A 55 3.31 0.78 12.64
CA ARG A 55 2.20 1.27 13.46
C ARG A 55 1.73 2.67 13.04
N GLU A 56 2.67 3.56 12.73
CA GLU A 56 2.34 4.92 12.27
C GLU A 56 1.53 4.93 10.96
N LEU A 57 1.85 4.04 10.01
CA LEU A 57 1.10 3.92 8.76
C LEU A 57 -0.28 3.33 9.00
N VAL A 58 -0.39 2.33 9.88
CA VAL A 58 -1.68 1.72 10.25
C VAL A 58 -2.59 2.76 10.90
N VAL A 59 -2.08 3.55 11.85
CA VAL A 59 -2.84 4.64 12.50
C VAL A 59 -3.32 5.68 11.48
N LYS A 60 -2.43 6.15 10.60
CA LYS A 60 -2.81 7.07 9.52
C LYS A 60 -3.86 6.48 8.60
N LEU A 61 -3.81 5.18 8.32
CA LEU A 61 -4.83 4.53 7.51
C LEU A 61 -6.18 4.49 8.24
N ALA A 62 -6.19 4.17 9.53
CA ALA A 62 -7.39 4.18 10.36
C ALA A 62 -8.06 5.57 10.41
N GLU A 63 -7.26 6.63 10.63
CA GLU A 63 -7.73 8.02 10.61
C GLU A 63 -8.39 8.39 9.27
N ASN A 64 -7.78 7.99 8.15
CA ASN A 64 -8.29 8.27 6.80
C ASN A 64 -9.61 7.53 6.49
N ILE A 65 -9.87 6.38 7.10
CA ILE A 65 -11.13 5.64 6.92
C ILE A 65 -12.18 5.98 7.98
N GLY A 66 -11.90 6.94 8.87
CA GLY A 66 -12.79 7.36 9.94
C GLY A 66 -12.92 6.35 11.08
N ASP A 67 -12.03 5.36 11.13
CA ASP A 67 -12.04 4.31 12.13
C ASP A 67 -11.21 4.75 13.35
N ARG A 68 -11.87 4.88 14.51
CA ARG A 68 -11.26 5.31 15.77
C ARG A 68 -11.40 4.18 16.79
N HIS A 69 -10.72 3.08 16.53
CA HIS A 69 -10.52 2.04 17.53
C HIS A 69 -9.27 2.37 18.35
N CYS A 70 -9.50 2.66 19.63
CA CYS A 70 -8.49 2.98 20.64
C CYS A 70 -8.16 1.76 21.49
#